data_AF-A0A9X4KV10-F1
#
_entry.id   AF-A0A9X4KV10-F1
#
_cell.length_a   1.000
_cell.length_b   1.000
_cell.length_c   1.000
_cell.angle_alpha   90.00
_cell.angle_beta   90.00
_cell.angle_gamma   90.00
#
_symmetry.space_group_name_H-M   'P 1'
#
loop_
_entity.id
_entity.type
_entity.pdbx_description
1 polymer ?
#
loop_
_entity_poly.entity_id
_entity_poly.type
_entity_poly.pdbx_seq_one_letter_code
_entity_poly.pdbx_strand_id
1 'polypeptide(L)' 'MKCKGRDAVTGQVVEVTVSQDRIVDVRSADGRQAGDEDLPWISAGWIDLQVNGFGGIRS' A
#
# COMPACT_ATOMS: atom_id res chain seq x y z
N MET A 1 10.28 -8.33 -3.56
CA MET A 1 8.89 -8.15 -4.02
C MET A 1 8.76 -6.79 -4.68
N LYS A 2 7.94 -6.68 -5.73
CA LYS A 2 7.53 -5.39 -6.29
C LYS A 2 6.01 -5.30 -6.28
N CYS A 3 5.47 -4.13 -5.96
CA CYS A 3 4.05 -3.84 -6.10
C CYS A 3 3.84 -2.46 -6.70
N LYS A 4 2.74 -2.30 -7.42
CA LYS A 4 2.28 -1.04 -8.01
C LYS A 4 0.91 -0.72 -7.44
N GLY A 5 0.68 0.53 -7.12
CA GLY A 5 -0.59 0.98 -6.56
C GLY A 5 -0.72 2.49 -6.57
N ARG A 6 -1.88 2.96 -6.15
CA ARG A 6 -2.14 4.38 -5.97
C ARG A 6 -1.85 4.76 -4.52
N ASP A 7 -0.94 5.70 -4.30
CA ASP A 7 -0.62 6.20 -2.97
C ASP A 7 -1.87 6.85 -2.35
N ALA A 8 -2.30 6.34 -1.19
CA ALA A 8 -3.46 6.85 -0.47
C ALA A 8 -3.30 8.29 0.04
N VAL A 9 -2.07 8.80 0.17
CA VAL A 9 -1.83 10.18 0.62
C VAL A 9 -1.88 11.17 -0.53
N THR A 10 -1.18 10.87 -1.63
CA THR A 10 -1.00 11.80 -2.75
C THR A 10 -1.92 11.54 -3.94
N GLY A 11 -2.48 10.34 -4.05
CA GLY A 11 -3.27 9.90 -5.21
C GLY A 11 -2.43 9.56 -6.45
N GLN A 12 -1.10 9.67 -6.37
CA GLN A 12 -0.18 9.36 -7.46
C GLN A 12 0.02 7.86 -7.61
N VAL A 13 0.39 7.43 -8.83
CA VAL A 13 0.71 6.02 -9.07
C VAL A 13 2.18 5.80 -8.75
N VAL A 14 2.46 4.82 -7.89
CA VAL A 14 3.83 4.51 -7.45
C VAL A 14 4.14 3.03 -7.60
N GLU A 15 5.41 2.73 -7.82
CA GLU A 15 5.96 1.37 -7.71
C GLU A 15 6.87 1.30 -6.47
N VAL A 16 6.64 0.28 -5.63
CA VAL A 16 7.39 0.03 -4.40
C VAL A 16 8.20 -1.25 -4.57
N THR A 17 9.49 -1.19 -4.25
CA THR A 17 10.36 -2.37 -4.21
C THR A 17 10.70 -2.72 -2.77
N VAL A 18 10.47 -3.97 -2.39
CA VAL A 18 10.76 -4.52 -1.06
C VAL A 18 11.80 -5.62 -1.18
N SER A 19 12.84 -5.57 -0.36
CA SER A 19 13.89 -6.58 -0.24
C SER A 19 14.18 -6.85 1.24
N GLN A 20 14.26 -8.13 1.63
CA GLN A 20 14.56 -8.54 3.01
C GLN A 20 13.70 -7.76 4.04
N ASP A 21 12.38 -7.73 3.80
CA ASP A 21 11.39 -7.05 4.65
C ASP A 21 11.58 -5.54 4.81
N ARG A 22 12.36 -4.91 3.94
CA ARG A 22 12.57 -3.46 3.89
C ARG A 22 12.13 -2.88 2.57
N ILE A 23 11.49 -1.72 2.61
CA ILE A 23 11.32 -0.89 1.42
C ILE A 23 12.70 -0.37 1.03
N VAL A 24 13.13 -0.69 -0.19
CA VAL A 24 14.44 -0.28 -0.72
C VAL A 24 14.32 0.77 -1.82
N ASP A 25 13.14 0.92 -2.42
CA ASP A 25 12.87 1.94 -3.44
C ASP A 25 11.37 2.26 -3.49
N VAL A 26 11.06 3.53 -3.74
CA VAL A 26 9.71 4.03 -4.05
C VAL A 26 9.87 5.06 -5.15
N ARG A 27 9.23 4.82 -6.29
CA ARG A 27 9.31 5.70 -7.45
C ARG A 27 7.94 6.00 -8.01
N SER A 28 7.77 7.23 -8.51
CA SER A 28 6.61 7.57 -9.33
C SER A 28 6.58 6.66 -10.56
N ALA A 29 5.39 6.15 -10.84
CA ALA A 29 5.05 5.44 -12.05
C ALA A 29 3.91 6.17 -12.78
N ASP A 30 3.89 7.50 -12.66
CA ASP A 30 2.93 8.37 -13.30
C ASP A 30 3.17 8.35 -14.81
N GLY A 31 2.38 7.53 -15.50
CA GLY A 31 2.35 7.41 -16.95
C GLY A 31 1.19 6.51 -17.29
N ARG A 32 0.18 7.06 -17.98
CA ARG A 32 -1.10 6.36 -18.20
C ARG A 32 -0.87 5.10 -19.03
N GLN A 33 -0.84 3.95 -18.37
CA GLN A 33 -0.79 2.63 -19.00
C GLN A 33 -2.18 2.00 -18.95
N ALA A 34 -2.48 1.14 -19.92
CA ALA A 34 -3.70 0.35 -19.89
C ALA A 34 -3.75 -0.47 -18.58
N GLY A 35 -4.81 -0.30 -17.79
CA GLY A 35 -4.99 -0.98 -16.49
C GLY A 35 -4.68 -0.13 -15.25
N ASP A 36 -4.20 1.11 -15.41
CA ASP A 36 -3.89 1.98 -14.25
C ASP A 36 -5.16 2.50 -13.52
N GLU A 37 -6.33 2.40 -14.14
CA GLU A 37 -7.60 2.82 -13.54
C GLU A 37 -8.07 1.85 -12.42
N ASP A 38 -7.64 0.58 -12.49
CA ASP A 38 -8.01 -0.49 -11.55
C ASP A 38 -6.93 -0.79 -10.51
N LEU A 39 -5.90 0.06 -10.39
CA LEU A 39 -4.84 -0.15 -9.40
C LEU A 39 -5.38 -0.02 -7.97
N PRO A 40 -4.99 -0.93 -7.05
CA PRO A 40 -5.38 -0.83 -5.66
C PRO A 40 -4.74 0.41 -5.03
N TRP A 41 -5.45 0.98 -4.06
CA TRP A 41 -4.87 1.96 -3.17
C TRP A 41 -3.91 1.26 -2.21
N ILE A 42 -2.75 1.87 -1.98
CA ILE A 42 -1.74 1.38 -1.05
C ILE A 42 -1.40 2.46 -0.03
N SER A 43 -1.21 2.05 1.21
CA SER A 43 -0.75 2.89 2.31
C SER A 43 0.27 2.13 3.16
N ALA A 44 0.94 2.83 4.07
CA ALA A 44 1.53 2.15 5.21
C ALA A 44 0.43 1.42 6.01
N GLY A 45 0.79 0.30 6.63
CA GLY A 45 -0.09 -0.35 7.59
C GLY A 45 -0.43 0.61 8.73
N TRP A 46 -1.70 0.62 9.15
CA TRP A 46 -2.12 1.48 10.24
C TRP A 46 -1.54 1.01 11.56
N ILE A 47 -1.19 1.97 12.42
CA ILE A 47 -0.76 1.71 13.79
C ILE A 47 -1.94 2.06 14.69
N ASP A 48 -2.54 1.04 15.28
CA ASP A 48 -3.54 1.23 16.33
C ASP A 48 -2.82 1.41 17.68
N LEU A 49 -2.93 2.61 18.25
CA LEU A 49 -2.24 2.97 19.49
C LEU A 49 -2.96 2.47 20.74
N GLN A 50 -4.26 2.16 20.67
CA GLN A 50 -5.01 1.64 21.79
C GLN A 50 -6.18 0.78 21.30
N VAL A 51 -6.09 -0.52 21.57
CA VAL A 51 -7.16 -1.48 21.30
C VAL A 51 -7.69 -2.07 22.61
N ASN A 52 -9.01 -2.00 22.82
CA ASN A 52 -9.67 -2.65 23.96
C ASN A 52 -10.12 -4.10 23.64
N GLY A 53 -9.86 -4.56 22.42
CA GLY A 53 -10.21 -5.88 21.88
C GLY A 53 -10.44 -5.83 20.36
N PHE A 54 -10.09 -6.89 19.64
CA PHE A 54 -10.34 -7.02 18.19
C PHE A 54 -10.83 -8.44 17.87
N GLY A 55 -11.82 -8.59 17.00
CA GLY A 55 -12.28 -9.88 16.48
C GLY A 55 -12.84 -10.86 17.53
N GLY A 56 -13.82 -10.43 18.33
CA GLY A 56 -14.40 -11.19 19.46
C GLY A 56 -14.68 -12.69 19.22
N ILE A 57 -14.80 -13.46 20.31
CA ILE A 57 -14.98 -14.92 20.25
C ILE A 57 -16.25 -15.27 19.46
N ARG A 58 -16.11 -16.00 18.36
CA ARG A 58 -17.24 -16.70 17.73
C ARG A 58 -17.63 -17.87 18.62
N SER A 59 -18.81 -17.79 19.24
CA SER A 59 -19.51 -18.96 19.82
C SER A 59 -20.16 -19.79 18.71
#